data_AF-A0A7M3SW30-F1
#
_entry.id   AF-A0A7M3SW30-F1
#
_cell.length_a   1.000
_cell.length_b   1.000
_cell.length_c   1.000
_cell.angle_alpha   90.00
_cell.angle_beta   90.00
_cell.angle_gamma   90.00
#
_symmetry.space_group_name_H-M   'P 1'
#
loop_
_entity.id
_entity.type
_entity.pdbx_description
1 polymer ?
#
loop_
_entity_poly.entity_id
_entity_poly.type
_entity_poly.pdbx_seq_one_letter_code
_entity_poly.pdbx_strand_id
1 'polypeptide(L)' 'MKDAKRRDVENFLKQQGYQVGRDKGRHTWWVKAGARSIPLPRHTKISAGVLRDIEKTIGHVPDAWK' A
#
# COMPACT_ATOMS: atom_id res chain seq x y z
N MET A 1 -15.06 -2.70 -0.34
CA MET A 1 -13.74 -2.14 -0.07
C MET A 1 -13.88 -0.65 0.09
N LYS A 2 -13.57 -0.16 1.29
CA LYS A 2 -13.70 1.26 1.66
C LYS A 2 -12.39 2.00 1.41
N ASP A 3 -12.43 3.33 1.35
CA ASP A 3 -11.19 4.11 1.36
C ASP A 3 -10.46 3.92 2.69
N ALA A 4 -9.12 3.86 2.64
CA ALA A 4 -8.27 3.77 3.81
C ALA A 4 -7.39 5.01 3.92
N LYS A 5 -7.04 5.43 5.14
CA LYS A 5 -6.06 6.52 5.29
C LYS A 5 -4.71 6.00 4.82
N ARG A 6 -3.96 6.85 4.11
CA ARG A 6 -2.62 6.51 3.63
C ARG A 6 -1.72 6.01 4.76
N ARG A 7 -1.76 6.66 5.92
CA ARG A 7 -0.96 6.26 7.09
C ARG A 7 -1.23 4.82 7.53
N ASP A 8 -2.49 4.38 7.50
CA ASP A 8 -2.85 3.00 7.85
C ASP A 8 -2.30 2.02 6.82
N VAL A 9 -2.36 2.38 5.54
CA VAL A 9 -1.77 1.58 4.45
C VAL A 9 -0.23 1.50 4.57
N GLU A 10 0.43 2.61 4.87
CA GLU A 10 1.89 2.64 5.09
C GLU A 10 2.31 1.79 6.29
N ASN A 11 1.55 1.86 7.38
CA ASN A 11 1.80 1.01 8.55
C ASN A 11 1.62 -0.48 8.23
N PHE A 12 0.57 -0.83 7.49
CA PHE A 12 0.36 -2.20 7.02
C PHE A 12 1.52 -2.68 6.13
N LEU A 13 1.94 -1.88 5.15
CA LEU A 13 3.08 -2.21 4.29
C LEU A 13 4.36 -2.43 5.10
N LYS A 14 4.64 -1.57 6.10
CA LYS A 14 5.76 -1.77 7.04
C LYS A 14 5.65 -3.10 7.81
N GLN A 15 4.46 -3.43 8.33
CA GLN A 15 4.22 -4.69 9.04
C GLN A 15 4.43 -5.92 8.16
N GLN A 16 4.12 -5.80 6.86
CA GLN A 16 4.39 -6.84 5.86
C GLN A 16 5.87 -6.91 5.44
N GLY A 17 6.73 -6.05 6.01
CA GLY A 17 8.16 -6.00 5.72
C GLY A 17 8.53 -5.21 4.46
N TYR A 18 7.62 -4.39 3.95
CA TYR A 18 7.96 -3.44 2.87
C TYR A 18 8.67 -2.22 3.44
N GLN A 19 9.58 -1.68 2.64
CA GLN A 19 10.34 -0.48 2.93
C GLN A 19 10.18 0.53 1.79
N VAL A 20 10.41 1.81 2.09
CA VAL A 20 10.36 2.86 1.08
C VAL A 20 11.61 2.75 0.21
N GLY A 21 11.44 2.35 -1.05
CA GLY A 21 12.54 2.26 -2.02
C GLY A 21 12.73 3.56 -2.80
N ARG A 22 11.64 4.25 -3.14
CA ARG A 22 11.70 5.54 -3.84
C ARG A 22 10.55 6.44 -3.42
N ASP A 23 10.87 7.58 -2.85
CA ASP A 23 9.89 8.59 -2.45
C ASP A 23 10.05 9.86 -3.29
N LYS A 24 9.69 9.81 -4.58
CA LYS A 24 9.77 10.97 -5.47
C LYS A 24 8.56 11.05 -6.39
N GLY A 25 8.00 12.25 -6.52
CA GLY A 25 6.88 12.54 -7.42
C GLY A 25 5.51 12.28 -6.77
N ARG A 26 4.55 11.81 -7.58
CA ARG A 26 3.15 11.61 -7.15
C ARG A 26 2.92 10.32 -6.35
N HIS A 27 3.92 9.43 -6.28
CA HIS A 27 3.83 8.12 -5.62
C HIS A 27 5.06 7.85 -4.75
N THR A 28 4.84 7.11 -3.68
CA THR A 28 5.88 6.50 -2.85
C THR A 28 5.95 5.02 -3.21
N TRP A 29 7.11 4.56 -3.67
CA TRP A 29 7.33 3.17 -4.04
C TRP A 29 7.79 2.37 -2.84
N TRP A 30 7.00 1.35 -2.49
CA TRP A 30 7.27 0.40 -1.44
C TRP A 30 7.85 -0.88 -2.04
N VAL A 31 9.00 -1.32 -1.53
CA VAL A 31 9.75 -2.46 -2.05
C VAL A 31 9.99 -3.47 -0.93
N LYS A 32 10.02 -4.75 -1.29
CA LYS A 32 10.35 -5.87 -0.41
C LYS A 32 11.11 -6.91 -1.22
N ALA A 33 12.17 -7.47 -0.68
CA ALA A 33 12.94 -8.50 -1.36
C ALA A 33 12.05 -9.72 -1.68
N GLY A 34 12.08 -10.17 -2.94
CA GLY A 34 11.26 -11.30 -3.40
C GLY A 34 9.78 -10.99 -3.61
N ALA A 35 9.35 -9.73 -3.51
CA ALA A 35 7.97 -9.33 -3.78
C ALA A 35 7.90 -8.16 -4.78
N ARG A 36 6.73 -8.02 -5.43
CA ARG A 36 6.50 -6.91 -6.37
C ARG A 36 6.44 -5.58 -5.63
N SER A 37 7.04 -4.55 -6.22
CA SER A 37 6.97 -3.19 -5.71
C SER A 37 5.56 -2.62 -5.79
N ILE A 38 5.13 -1.90 -4.75
CA ILE A 38 3.81 -1.31 -4.61
C ILE A 38 3.91 0.21 -4.72
N PRO A 39 3.37 0.84 -5.78
CA PRO A 39 3.28 2.29 -5.86
C PRO A 39 2.10 2.81 -5.02
N LEU A 40 2.39 3.52 -3.94
CA LEU A 40 1.38 4.14 -3.10
C LEU A 40 1.19 5.62 -3.46
N PRO A 41 -0.01 6.06 -3.89
CA PRO A 41 -0.28 7.47 -4.20
C PRO A 41 -0.09 8.38 -2.99
N ARG A 42 0.36 9.62 -3.25
CA ARG A 42 0.55 10.61 -2.19
C ARG A 42 -0.73 11.33 -1.76
N HIS A 43 -1.83 10.59 -1.66
CA HIS A 43 -3.11 11.13 -1.24
C HIS A 43 -3.31 10.87 0.25
N THR A 44 -4.17 11.65 0.91
CA THR A 44 -4.53 11.41 2.32
C THR A 44 -5.37 10.15 2.48
N LYS A 45 -6.18 9.84 1.47
CA LYS A 45 -7.02 8.65 1.37
C LYS A 45 -6.66 7.83 0.14
N ILE A 46 -6.55 6.53 0.34
CA ILE A 46 -6.28 5.53 -0.68
C ILE A 46 -7.60 4.92 -1.10
N SER A 47 -7.89 4.97 -2.40
CA SER A 47 -9.14 4.45 -2.94
C SER A 47 -9.19 2.93 -2.91
N ALA A 48 -10.40 2.39 -2.91
CA ALA A 48 -10.67 0.95 -2.99
C ALA A 48 -9.90 0.25 -4.12
N GLY A 49 -9.75 0.89 -5.29
CA GLY A 49 -9.03 0.30 -6.43
C GLY A 49 -7.55 0.03 -6.13
N VAL A 50 -6.89 0.96 -5.42
CA VAL A 50 -5.48 0.78 -5.01
C VAL A 50 -5.39 -0.31 -3.93
N LEU A 51 -6.33 -0.35 -2.98
CA LEU A 51 -6.36 -1.39 -1.95
C LEU A 51 -6.56 -2.79 -2.54
N ARG A 52 -7.36 -2.93 -3.60
CA ARG A 52 -7.49 -4.20 -4.35
C ARG A 52 -6.18 -4.63 -5.00
N ASP A 53 -5.41 -3.68 -5.53
CA ASP A 53 -4.11 -3.98 -6.15
C ASP A 53 -3.08 -4.43 -5.10
N ILE A 54 -3.10 -3.78 -3.92
CA ILE A 54 -2.31 -4.19 -2.76
C ILE A 54 -2.72 -5.60 -2.29
N GLU A 55 -4.03 -5.87 -2.17
CA GLU A 55 -4.54 -7.19 -1.82
C GLU A 55 -4.09 -8.27 -2.80
N LYS A 56 -4.14 -7.99 -4.11
CA LYS A 56 -3.63 -8.94 -5.14
C LYS A 56 -2.14 -9.19 -5.02
N THR A 57 -1.37 -8.20 -4.59
CA THR A 57 0.09 -8.30 -4.48
C THR A 57 0.52 -9.01 -3.20
N ILE A 58 -0.15 -8.72 -2.07
CA ILE A 58 0.20 -9.25 -0.74
C ILE A 58 -0.59 -10.52 -0.39
N GLY A 59 -1.73 -10.75 -1.08
CA GLY A 59 -2.66 -11.85 -0.87
C GLY A 59 -3.72 -11.57 0.19
N HIS A 60 -3.58 -10.50 0.98
CA HIS A 60 -4.55 -10.11 2.00
C HIS A 60 -4.47 -8.62 2.32
N VAL A 61 -5.56 -8.09 2.90
CA VAL A 61 -5.64 -6.77 3.51
C VAL A 61 -6.49 -6.84 4.80
N PRO A 62 -6.38 -5.86 5.71
CA PRO A 62 -7.26 -5.74 6.86
C PRO A 62 -8.75 -5.76 6.50
N ASP A 63 -9.55 -6.46 7.30
CA ASP A 63 -11.00 -6.59 7.09
C ASP A 63 -11.72 -5.23 7.16
N ALA A 64 -11.19 -4.30 7.95
CA ALA A 64 -11.67 -2.91 8.03
C ALA A 64 -11.66 -2.17 6.68
N TRP A 65 -10.86 -2.63 5.71
CA TRP A 65 -10.77 -2.05 4.38
C TRP A 65 -11.64 -2.78 3.35
N LYS A 66 -12.14 -3.98 3.67
CA LYS A 66 -12.92 -4.81 2.74
C LYS A 66 -14.28 -4.24 2.38
#